data_AF-A1L037-F1
#
_entry.id   AF-A1L037-F1
#
_cell.length_a   1.000
_cell.length_b   1.000
_cell.length_c   1.000
_cell.angle_alpha   90.00
_cell.angle_beta   90.00
_cell.angle_gamma   90.00
#
_symmetry.space_group_name_H-M   'P 1'
#
loop_
_entity.id
_entity.type
_entity.pdbx_description
1 polymer ?
#
loop_
_entity_poly.entity_id
_entity_poly.type
_entity_poly.pdbx_seq_one_letter_code
_entity_poly.pdbx_strand_id
1 'polypeptide(L)'
;MHNLRNILLVISLIGQIYGSTSSQNKELCDVTSSTGLLDSVTVLASHVKEQLKDKGTSEIAQPILSPDPTDCADVLLNGHRSSGVYRIWPKSWMTVGTLNVYCDMKTDGGGWTVIQRRGNYGNPNDYFHKPWKDYKLGFGHIEKDFWLGNDRIFALTNQRNYLIRFDLKDKENDTRYAVYQDFWIENEDYLYRLHMGNYSGDAGNSFGRHNGHNFSTIDKDHDAHETHCAQT
;
A
#
# COMPACT_ATOMS: atom_id res chain seq x y z
N MET A 1 10.68 15.25 20.50
CA MET A 1 11.30 14.13 19.75
C MET A 1 11.28 12.83 20.57
N HIS A 2 10.32 11.93 20.33
CA HIS A 2 10.33 10.59 20.94
C HIS A 2 11.46 9.76 20.34
N ASN A 3 12.32 9.24 21.21
CA ASN A 3 13.55 8.55 20.85
C ASN A 3 13.24 7.16 20.26
N LEU A 4 13.09 7.08 18.92
CA LEU A 4 12.88 5.85 18.16
C LEU A 4 14.09 4.90 18.17
N ARG A 5 15.09 5.09 19.05
CA ARG A 5 16.38 4.39 19.06
C ARG A 5 16.32 2.86 18.96
N ASN A 6 15.19 2.25 19.29
CA ASN A 6 14.99 0.80 19.24
C ASN A 6 13.58 0.43 18.77
N ILE A 7 12.89 1.28 18.00
CA ILE A 7 11.59 0.94 17.42
C ILE A 7 11.82 0.51 15.98
N LEU A 8 11.46 -0.73 15.64
CA LEU A 8 11.39 -1.14 14.24
C LEU A 8 10.08 -0.60 13.68
N LEU A 9 10.19 0.19 12.62
CA LEU A 9 9.04 0.63 11.83
C LEU A 9 9.26 0.13 10.41
N VAL A 10 8.28 -0.57 9.86
CA VAL A 10 8.24 -0.95 8.45
C VAL A 10 6.95 -0.41 7.88
N ILE A 11 7.04 0.31 6.77
CA ILE A 11 5.88 0.80 6.02
C ILE A 11 5.87 0.10 4.68
N SER A 12 4.75 -0.53 4.36
CA SER A 12 4.60 -1.36 3.18
C SER A 12 3.31 -1.07 2.43
N LEU A 13 3.35 -1.23 1.11
CA LEU A 13 2.21 -1.10 0.21
C LEU A 13 1.82 -2.47 -0.33
N ILE A 14 0.52 -2.73 -0.49
CA ILE A 14 0.03 -3.88 -1.27
C ILE A 14 -1.05 -3.42 -2.23
N GLY A 15 -0.88 -3.77 -3.50
CA GLY A 15 -1.85 -3.44 -4.54
C GLY A 15 -3.06 -4.35 -4.44
N GLN A 16 -4.26 -3.77 -4.47
CA GLN A 16 -5.48 -4.57 -4.50
C GLN A 16 -5.67 -5.16 -5.91
N ILE A 17 -5.64 -6.49 -6.01
CA ILE A 17 -5.75 -7.24 -7.27
C ILE A 17 -7.22 -7.37 -7.72
N TYR A 18 -8.16 -7.23 -6.79
CA TYR A 18 -9.59 -7.17 -7.08
C TYR A 18 -10.04 -5.73 -6.87
N GLY A 19 -10.64 -5.13 -7.91
CA GLY A 19 -11.32 -3.86 -7.76
C GLY A 19 -12.30 -3.96 -6.60
N SER A 20 -12.24 -2.98 -5.69
CA SER A 20 -13.31 -2.80 -4.74
C SER A 20 -14.60 -2.75 -5.55
N THR A 21 -15.52 -3.68 -5.26
CA THR A 21 -16.90 -3.43 -5.63
C THR A 21 -17.27 -2.21 -4.81
N SER A 22 -17.26 -1.05 -5.47
CA SER A 22 -17.92 0.13 -4.94
C SER A 22 -19.31 -0.35 -4.52
N SER A 23 -19.64 -0.20 -3.24
CA SER A 23 -21.01 -0.25 -2.78
C SER A 23 -21.77 0.83 -3.55
N GLN A 24 -22.33 0.45 -4.70
CA GLN A 24 -23.39 1.23 -5.30
C GLN A 24 -24.55 1.13 -4.31
N ASN A 25 -24.68 2.14 -3.46
CA ASN A 25 -25.98 2.57 -2.98
C ASN A 25 -26.79 2.93 -4.23
N LYS A 26 -27.39 1.91 -4.86
CA LYS A 26 -28.46 2.10 -5.79
C LYS A 26 -29.73 2.04 -4.95
N GLU A 27 -30.33 3.21 -4.75
CA GLU A 27 -31.75 3.30 -4.44
C GLU A 27 -32.50 2.34 -5.38
N LEU A 28 -33.09 1.30 -4.80
CA LEU A 28 -34.13 0.54 -5.45
C LEU A 28 -35.44 1.16 -4.98
N CYS A 29 -35.99 2.03 -5.80
CA CYS A 29 -37.35 2.54 -5.64
C CYS A 29 -38.34 1.36 -5.59
N ASP A 30 -39.10 1.34 -4.51
CA ASP A 30 -40.52 1.01 -4.41
C ASP A 30 -41.14 0.08 -5.48
N VAL A 31 -41.41 -1.17 -5.10
CA VAL A 31 -42.58 -1.91 -5.59
C VAL A 31 -43.24 -2.62 -4.41
N THR A 32 -44.30 -2.01 -3.91
CA THR A 32 -45.38 -2.69 -3.19
C THR A 32 -45.96 -3.82 -4.04
N SER A 33 -45.90 -5.07 -3.57
CA SER A 33 -46.98 -6.06 -3.64
C SER A 33 -46.43 -7.46 -3.34
N SER A 34 -47.08 -8.13 -2.42
CA SER A 34 -46.84 -9.50 -1.99
C SER A 34 -46.91 -10.51 -3.15
N THR A 35 -45.78 -11.13 -3.52
CA THR A 35 -45.75 -12.49 -4.09
C THR A 35 -44.36 -13.12 -3.94
N GLY A 36 -44.27 -14.16 -3.11
CA GLY A 36 -43.47 -15.39 -3.36
C GLY A 36 -41.94 -15.34 -3.28
N LEU A 37 -41.39 -15.66 -2.09
CA LEU A 37 -40.00 -16.10 -1.89
C LEU A 37 -39.53 -17.26 -2.81
N LEU A 38 -40.46 -17.93 -3.49
CA LEU A 38 -40.19 -19.06 -4.39
C LEU A 38 -39.65 -18.63 -5.76
N ASP A 39 -40.03 -17.45 -6.28
CA ASP A 39 -39.57 -17.00 -7.60
C ASP A 39 -38.07 -16.62 -7.58
N SER A 40 -37.59 -16.09 -6.44
CA SER A 40 -36.17 -15.74 -6.25
C SER A 40 -35.25 -16.96 -6.20
N VAL A 41 -35.73 -18.10 -5.69
CA VAL A 41 -34.94 -19.34 -5.58
C VAL A 41 -34.73 -19.97 -6.95
N THR A 42 -35.73 -19.93 -7.83
CA THR A 42 -35.60 -20.42 -9.21
C THR A 42 -34.62 -19.58 -10.04
N VAL A 43 -34.60 -18.25 -9.84
CA VAL A 43 -33.65 -17.34 -10.52
C VAL A 43 -32.21 -17.56 -10.05
N LEU A 44 -32.01 -17.86 -8.75
CA LEU A 44 -30.73 -18.26 -8.18
C LEU A 44 -30.27 -19.63 -8.72
N ALA A 45 -31.17 -20.60 -8.78
CA ALA A 45 -30.85 -21.94 -9.29
C ALA A 45 -30.48 -21.95 -10.78
N SER A 46 -31.10 -21.08 -11.59
CA SER A 46 -30.73 -20.93 -13.01
C SER A 46 -29.37 -20.25 -13.19
N HIS A 47 -29.04 -19.23 -12.38
CA HIS A 47 -27.72 -18.59 -12.40
C HIS A 47 -26.60 -19.54 -11.94
N VAL A 48 -26.86 -20.36 -10.92
CA VAL A 48 -25.88 -21.36 -10.44
C VAL A 48 -25.67 -22.47 -11.49
N LYS A 49 -26.71 -22.88 -12.22
CA LYS A 49 -26.58 -23.85 -13.32
C LYS A 49 -25.71 -23.34 -14.47
N GLU A 50 -25.75 -22.04 -14.74
CA GLU A 50 -24.93 -21.40 -15.78
C GLU A 50 -23.46 -21.30 -15.34
N GLN A 51 -23.22 -21.01 -14.05
CA GLN A 51 -21.89 -20.97 -13.44
C GLN A 51 -21.22 -22.35 -13.31
N LEU A 52 -22.00 -23.44 -13.24
CA LEU A 52 -21.47 -24.81 -13.13
C LEU A 52 -21.18 -25.47 -14.49
N LYS A 53 -21.67 -24.91 -15.61
CA LYS A 53 -21.40 -25.44 -16.96
C LYS A 53 -19.98 -25.14 -17.48
N ASP A 54 -19.27 -24.20 -16.87
CA ASP A 54 -17.97 -23.71 -17.38
C ASP A 54 -16.75 -24.28 -16.65
N LYS A 55 -16.93 -25.27 -15.75
CA LYS A 55 -15.84 -25.93 -15.00
C LYS A 55 -15.50 -27.31 -15.55
N GLY A 56 -15.46 -27.43 -16.88
CA GLY A 56 -15.40 -28.71 -17.58
C GLY A 56 -14.38 -28.80 -18.71
N THR A 57 -13.16 -28.30 -18.58
CA THR A 57 -11.96 -28.94 -19.18
C THR A 57 -10.68 -28.38 -18.56
N SER A 58 -9.93 -29.26 -17.90
CA SER A 58 -8.57 -29.03 -17.43
C SER A 58 -7.63 -28.94 -18.64
N GLU A 59 -7.42 -27.74 -19.16
CA GLU A 59 -6.20 -27.43 -19.88
C GLU A 59 -5.17 -27.00 -18.82
N ILE A 60 -4.01 -27.65 -18.80
CA ILE A 60 -2.92 -27.30 -17.89
C ILE A 60 -2.44 -25.92 -18.33
N ALA A 61 -3.02 -24.87 -17.78
CA ALA A 61 -2.52 -23.53 -17.93
C ALA A 61 -1.11 -23.55 -17.33
N GLN A 62 -0.10 -23.55 -18.20
CA GLN A 62 1.23 -23.11 -17.83
C GLN A 62 1.05 -21.79 -17.06
N PRO A 63 1.76 -21.57 -15.94
CA PRO A 63 1.64 -20.31 -15.22
C PRO A 63 1.88 -19.22 -16.23
N ILE A 64 0.86 -18.40 -16.49
CA ILE A 64 0.99 -17.22 -17.35
C ILE A 64 2.08 -16.42 -16.66
N LEU A 65 3.31 -16.48 -17.19
CA LEU A 65 4.41 -15.64 -16.77
C LEU A 65 3.87 -14.23 -16.92
N SER A 66 3.59 -13.55 -15.80
CA SER A 66 3.03 -12.21 -15.92
C SER A 66 4.04 -11.35 -16.68
N PRO A 67 3.57 -10.32 -17.41
CA PRO A 67 4.45 -9.21 -17.79
C PRO A 67 5.27 -8.76 -16.57
N ASP A 68 6.46 -8.19 -16.84
CA ASP A 68 7.41 -7.74 -15.81
C ASP A 68 6.69 -7.17 -14.56
N PRO A 69 6.97 -7.70 -13.36
CA PRO A 69 6.13 -7.46 -12.19
C PRO A 69 6.09 -5.98 -11.83
N THR A 70 4.91 -5.39 -11.66
CA THR A 70 4.77 -3.94 -11.42
C THR A 70 4.93 -3.56 -9.95
N ASP A 71 4.79 -4.53 -9.05
CA ASP A 71 5.09 -4.44 -7.62
C ASP A 71 5.31 -5.84 -6.99
N CYS A 72 5.43 -5.91 -5.67
CA CYS A 72 5.69 -7.17 -4.96
C CYS A 72 4.50 -8.14 -4.93
N ALA A 73 3.27 -7.67 -5.13
CA ALA A 73 2.11 -8.55 -5.24
C ALA A 73 2.18 -9.33 -6.56
N ASP A 74 2.59 -8.68 -7.65
CA ASP A 74 2.84 -9.35 -8.93
C ASP A 74 4.02 -10.34 -8.82
N VAL A 75 5.09 -9.96 -8.12
CA VAL A 75 6.22 -10.86 -7.82
C VAL A 75 5.74 -12.11 -7.05
N LEU A 76 4.86 -11.94 -6.06
CA LEU A 76 4.25 -13.05 -5.34
C LEU A 76 3.37 -13.91 -6.27
N LEU A 77 2.54 -13.31 -7.12
CA LEU A 77 1.72 -14.06 -8.07
C LEU A 77 2.56 -14.88 -9.05
N ASN A 78 3.74 -14.39 -9.42
CA ASN A 78 4.73 -15.10 -10.25
C ASN A 78 5.44 -16.27 -9.54
N GLY A 79 5.02 -16.64 -8.33
CA GLY A 79 5.50 -17.83 -7.65
C GLY A 79 6.71 -17.60 -6.73
N HIS A 80 7.24 -16.38 -6.64
CA HIS A 80 8.29 -16.07 -5.67
C HIS A 80 7.71 -16.01 -4.26
N ARG A 81 8.31 -16.70 -3.30
CA ARG A 81 7.79 -16.83 -1.91
C ARG A 81 8.75 -16.32 -0.83
N SER A 82 9.98 -15.99 -1.20
CA SER A 82 11.00 -15.53 -0.25
C SER A 82 10.99 -14.01 -0.17
N SER A 83 11.00 -13.45 1.04
CA SER A 83 11.24 -12.01 1.21
C SER A 83 12.65 -11.65 0.75
N GLY A 84 12.82 -10.50 0.13
CA GLY A 84 14.11 -10.08 -0.44
C GLY A 84 13.98 -8.93 -1.41
N VAL A 85 15.10 -8.57 -2.05
CA VAL A 85 15.12 -7.50 -3.05
C VAL A 85 14.70 -8.05 -4.41
N TYR A 86 13.72 -7.39 -5.03
CA TYR A 86 13.24 -7.71 -6.36
C TYR A 86 13.25 -6.47 -7.24
N ARG A 87 13.48 -6.67 -8.53
CA ARG A 87 13.30 -5.64 -9.54
C ARG A 87 11.84 -5.63 -9.98
N ILE A 88 11.24 -4.45 -10.03
CA ILE A 88 9.87 -4.23 -10.49
C ILE A 88 9.84 -3.16 -11.60
N TRP A 89 8.78 -3.21 -12.40
CA TRP A 89 8.53 -2.32 -13.54
C TRP A 89 7.19 -1.60 -13.32
N PRO A 90 7.16 -0.49 -12.55
CA PRO A 90 5.93 0.29 -12.38
C PRO A 90 5.31 0.65 -13.73
N LYS A 91 4.00 0.87 -13.81
CA LYS A 91 3.36 1.26 -15.08
C LYS A 91 3.97 2.53 -15.68
N SER A 92 4.48 3.42 -14.83
CA SER A 92 5.22 4.63 -15.21
C SER A 92 6.74 4.42 -15.29
N TRP A 93 7.23 3.21 -15.58
CA TRP A 93 8.67 2.91 -15.64
C TRP A 93 9.43 3.80 -16.65
N MET A 94 8.77 4.35 -17.67
CA MET A 94 9.39 5.29 -18.60
C MET A 94 9.79 6.61 -17.94
N THR A 95 9.16 7.00 -16.82
CA THR A 95 9.48 8.24 -16.08
C THR A 95 10.36 7.96 -14.86
N VAL A 96 10.06 6.93 -14.08
CA VAL A 96 10.79 6.62 -12.83
C VAL A 96 11.86 5.53 -12.98
N GLY A 97 11.95 4.90 -14.16
CA GLY A 97 12.77 3.73 -14.38
C GLY A 97 12.21 2.46 -13.73
N THR A 98 12.96 1.38 -13.83
CA THR A 98 12.72 0.16 -13.04
C THR A 98 13.24 0.35 -11.62
N LEU A 99 12.58 -0.25 -10.62
CA LEU A 99 12.93 -0.06 -9.22
C LEU A 99 13.40 -1.38 -8.59
N ASN A 100 14.44 -1.31 -7.76
CA ASN A 100 14.75 -2.39 -6.83
C ASN A 100 14.02 -2.10 -5.51
N VAL A 101 13.14 -3.00 -5.09
CA VAL A 101 12.34 -2.87 -3.87
C VAL A 101 12.52 -4.07 -2.97
N TYR A 102 12.35 -3.88 -1.66
CA TYR A 102 12.26 -5.01 -0.75
C TYR A 102 10.83 -5.52 -0.72
N CYS A 103 10.64 -6.79 -1.05
CA CYS A 103 9.35 -7.46 -0.95
C CYS A 103 9.28 -8.26 0.36
N ASP A 104 8.25 -8.00 1.14
CA ASP A 104 7.85 -8.88 2.24
C ASP A 104 6.81 -9.89 1.74
N MET A 105 7.24 -11.15 1.63
CA MET A 105 6.45 -12.27 1.14
C MET A 105 5.82 -13.11 2.26
N LYS A 106 5.86 -12.62 3.51
CA LYS A 106 5.43 -13.41 4.68
C LYS A 106 4.27 -12.76 5.43
N THR A 107 4.33 -11.45 5.65
CA THR A 107 3.32 -10.74 6.45
C THR A 107 1.95 -10.83 5.78
N ASP A 108 0.95 -11.34 6.51
CA ASP A 108 -0.46 -11.40 6.06
C ASP A 108 -0.65 -11.95 4.64
N GLY A 109 0.02 -13.06 4.32
CA GLY A 109 -0.03 -13.69 2.99
C GLY A 109 1.01 -13.19 1.98
N GLY A 110 1.74 -12.10 2.31
CA GLY A 110 2.86 -11.59 1.52
C GLY A 110 2.45 -10.65 0.38
N GLY A 111 3.43 -10.30 -0.47
CA GLY A 111 3.21 -9.42 -1.63
C GLY A 111 3.37 -7.93 -1.30
N TRP A 112 3.92 -7.61 -0.13
CA TRP A 112 4.08 -6.25 0.35
C TRP A 112 5.36 -5.61 -0.21
N THR A 113 5.22 -4.44 -0.84
CA THR A 113 6.34 -3.59 -1.26
C THR A 113 6.71 -2.64 -0.13
N VAL A 114 7.89 -2.83 0.47
CA VAL A 114 8.36 -1.95 1.55
C VAL A 114 8.81 -0.60 0.96
N ILE A 115 8.27 0.49 1.49
CA ILE A 115 8.57 1.87 1.06
C ILE A 115 9.39 2.67 2.08
N GLN A 116 9.41 2.22 3.34
CA GLN A 116 10.23 2.80 4.39
C GLN A 116 10.57 1.73 5.43
N ARG A 117 11.80 1.75 5.93
CA ARG A 117 12.20 0.97 7.11
C ARG A 117 13.03 1.82 8.08
N ARG A 118 12.77 1.70 9.38
CA ARG A 118 13.62 2.19 10.48
C ARG A 118 14.06 1.02 11.34
N GLY A 119 15.32 0.99 11.72
CA GLY A 119 15.88 0.01 12.64
C GLY A 119 17.30 0.38 13.07
N ASN A 120 17.89 -0.39 13.96
CA ASN A 120 19.26 -0.15 14.43
C ASN A 120 20.28 -0.79 13.48
N TYR A 121 20.63 -0.07 12.41
CA TYR A 121 21.58 -0.51 11.37
C TYR A 121 22.89 0.27 11.36
N GLY A 122 23.17 1.03 12.43
CA GLY A 122 24.40 1.81 12.59
C GLY A 122 24.34 3.25 12.04
N ASN A 123 23.22 3.67 11.47
CA ASN A 123 23.01 5.06 11.06
C ASN A 123 22.77 5.99 12.28
N PRO A 124 23.16 7.27 12.19
CA PRO A 124 22.97 8.23 13.28
C PRO A 124 21.47 8.53 13.50
N ASN A 125 21.13 9.04 14.68
CA ASN A 125 19.74 9.30 15.07
C ASN A 125 19.02 10.28 14.11
N ASP A 126 19.75 11.24 13.58
CA ASP A 126 19.31 12.28 12.65
C ASP A 126 19.44 11.86 11.18
N TYR A 127 19.68 10.57 10.90
CA TYR A 127 19.87 10.10 9.52
C TYR A 127 18.70 10.43 8.58
N PHE A 128 17.47 10.48 9.10
CA PHE A 128 16.26 10.84 8.37
C PHE A 128 15.96 12.35 8.40
N HIS A 129 16.79 13.16 9.05
CA HIS A 129 16.65 14.61 9.09
C HIS A 129 17.25 15.21 7.80
N LYS A 130 16.49 15.09 6.69
CA LYS A 130 16.97 15.38 5.32
C LYS A 130 16.11 16.41 4.59
N PRO A 131 16.68 17.14 3.61
CA PRO A 131 15.95 18.10 2.78
C PRO A 131 15.01 17.43 1.77
N TRP A 132 14.18 18.25 1.13
CA TRP A 132 13.15 17.86 0.16
C TRP A 132 13.70 16.96 -0.94
N LYS A 133 14.88 17.30 -1.48
CA LYS A 133 15.51 16.58 -2.57
C LYS A 133 15.78 15.11 -2.23
N ASP A 134 16.22 14.83 -1.01
CA ASP A 134 16.48 13.45 -0.55
C ASP A 134 15.18 12.68 -0.40
N TYR A 135 14.14 13.30 0.17
CA TYR A 135 12.83 12.66 0.29
C TYR A 135 12.15 12.43 -1.06
N LYS A 136 12.35 13.32 -2.02
CA LYS A 136 11.91 13.17 -3.41
C LYS A 136 12.54 11.95 -4.09
N LEU A 137 13.88 11.87 -4.05
CA LEU A 137 14.65 10.84 -4.78
C LEU A 137 14.76 9.50 -4.03
N GLY A 138 14.63 9.53 -2.71
CA GLY A 138 14.89 8.39 -1.82
C GLY A 138 16.35 8.31 -1.36
N PHE A 139 16.56 7.63 -0.24
CA PHE A 139 17.86 7.47 0.39
C PHE A 139 17.91 6.21 1.25
N GLY A 140 19.12 5.78 1.63
CA GLY A 140 19.34 4.60 2.47
C GLY A 140 19.52 3.32 1.68
N HIS A 141 19.58 2.19 2.39
CA HIS A 141 19.80 0.87 1.81
C HIS A 141 18.54 0.03 1.94
N ILE A 142 18.06 -0.54 0.83
CA ILE A 142 16.75 -1.21 0.71
C ILE A 142 16.57 -2.39 1.69
N GLU A 143 17.68 -3.01 2.12
CA GLU A 143 17.72 -4.09 3.12
C GLU A 143 17.93 -3.62 4.58
N LYS A 144 18.17 -2.33 4.80
CA LYS A 144 18.37 -1.70 6.12
C LYS A 144 17.31 -0.61 6.30
N ASP A 145 17.69 0.55 6.84
CA ASP A 145 16.87 1.73 6.92
C ASP A 145 16.97 2.59 5.65
N PHE A 146 15.81 2.97 5.14
CA PHE A 146 15.68 3.70 3.88
C PHE A 146 14.33 4.41 3.77
N TRP A 147 14.27 5.36 2.84
CA TRP A 147 13.07 5.94 2.28
C TRP A 147 13.08 5.71 0.77
N LEU A 148 12.02 5.11 0.21
CA LEU A 148 12.02 4.74 -1.21
C LEU A 148 12.15 5.96 -2.12
N GLY A 149 11.54 7.09 -1.76
CA GLY A 149 11.49 8.32 -2.55
C GLY A 149 10.07 8.67 -2.96
N ASN A 150 9.66 9.92 -2.77
CA ASN A 150 8.29 10.37 -3.01
C ASN A 150 7.86 10.19 -4.47
N ASP A 151 8.75 10.42 -5.45
CA ASP A 151 8.42 10.22 -6.87
C ASP A 151 8.11 8.74 -7.18
N ARG A 152 8.80 7.82 -6.50
CA ARG A 152 8.60 6.37 -6.66
C ARG A 152 7.35 5.91 -5.92
N ILE A 153 7.08 6.44 -4.74
CA ILE A 153 5.85 6.16 -3.99
C ILE A 153 4.63 6.67 -4.77
N PHE A 154 4.70 7.88 -5.35
CA PHE A 154 3.68 8.42 -6.25
C PHE A 154 3.43 7.47 -7.43
N ALA A 155 4.50 7.09 -8.14
CA ALA A 155 4.41 6.17 -9.28
C ALA A 155 3.73 4.84 -8.94
N LEU A 156 4.09 4.24 -7.81
CA LEU A 156 3.49 2.99 -7.34
C LEU A 156 2.02 3.21 -6.96
N THR A 157 1.74 4.14 -6.06
CA THR A 157 0.40 4.33 -5.49
C THR A 157 -0.65 4.85 -6.48
N ASN A 158 -0.24 5.43 -7.60
CA ASN A 158 -1.14 5.91 -8.65
C ASN A 158 -1.33 4.91 -9.81
N GLN A 159 -0.68 3.74 -9.78
CA GLN A 159 -0.82 2.75 -10.85
C GLN A 159 -2.03 1.80 -10.67
N ARG A 160 -2.54 1.70 -9.44
CA ARG A 160 -3.75 0.97 -8.98
C ARG A 160 -4.06 1.36 -7.54
N ASN A 161 -5.13 0.81 -6.95
CA ASN A 161 -5.45 1.07 -5.55
C ASN A 161 -4.51 0.30 -4.60
N TYR A 162 -4.03 0.95 -3.54
CA TYR A 162 -3.12 0.35 -2.56
C TYR A 162 -3.66 0.47 -1.13
N LEU A 163 -3.38 -0.57 -0.34
CA LEU A 163 -3.39 -0.44 1.11
C LEU A 163 -1.99 -0.05 1.57
N ILE A 164 -1.90 0.75 2.65
CA ILE A 164 -0.66 0.95 3.39
C ILE A 164 -0.74 0.22 4.72
N ARG A 165 0.34 -0.47 5.08
CA ARG A 165 0.51 -1.15 6.37
C ARG A 165 1.73 -0.59 7.09
N PHE A 166 1.55 -0.32 8.38
CA PHE A 166 2.58 0.05 9.32
C PHE A 166 2.77 -1.11 10.29
N ASP A 167 3.97 -1.68 10.33
CA ASP A 167 4.37 -2.65 11.35
C ASP A 167 5.33 -1.96 12.32
N LEU A 168 4.94 -1.96 13.60
CA LEU A 168 5.64 -1.31 14.69
C LEU A 168 6.11 -2.38 15.67
N LYS A 169 7.37 -2.30 16.10
CA LYS A 169 7.92 -3.10 17.20
C LYS A 169 8.63 -2.21 18.19
N ASP A 170 8.31 -2.34 19.47
CA ASP A 170 8.98 -1.60 20.54
C ASP A 170 10.26 -2.30 21.04
N LYS A 171 10.83 -1.75 22.12
CA LYS A 171 12.04 -2.24 22.78
C LYS A 171 11.85 -3.59 23.46
N GLU A 172 10.63 -3.89 23.87
CA GLU A 172 10.24 -5.10 24.59
C GLU A 172 9.84 -6.21 23.61
N ASN A 173 10.01 -5.98 22.30
CA ASN A 173 9.58 -6.81 21.18
C ASN A 173 8.06 -6.93 21.01
N ASP A 174 7.30 -6.07 21.69
CA ASP A 174 5.87 -5.98 21.52
C ASP A 174 5.59 -5.38 20.14
N THR A 175 4.69 -6.03 19.39
CA THR A 175 4.36 -5.64 18.02
C THR A 175 2.93 -5.18 17.90
N ARG A 176 2.70 -4.15 17.09
CA ARG A 176 1.38 -3.64 16.71
C ARG A 176 1.40 -3.26 15.24
N TYR A 177 0.23 -3.18 14.63
CA TYR A 177 0.08 -2.78 13.25
C TYR A 177 -1.09 -1.84 13.01
N ALA A 178 -0.99 -1.07 11.93
CA ALA A 178 -2.05 -0.23 11.41
C ALA A 178 -2.14 -0.41 9.90
N VAL A 179 -3.35 -0.55 9.37
CA VAL A 179 -3.63 -0.61 7.94
C VAL A 179 -4.57 0.54 7.58
N TYR A 180 -4.30 1.20 6.46
CA TYR A 180 -5.21 2.18 5.88
C TYR A 180 -5.54 1.79 4.44
N GLN A 181 -6.82 1.90 4.10
CA GLN A 181 -7.30 1.69 2.73
C GLN A 181 -6.99 2.89 1.84
N ASP A 182 -7.10 2.69 0.52
CA ASP A 182 -7.04 3.75 -0.49
C ASP A 182 -5.87 4.73 -0.32
N PHE A 183 -4.67 4.20 -0.04
CA PHE A 183 -3.48 5.00 0.19
C PHE A 183 -2.84 5.43 -1.13
N TRP A 184 -2.68 6.74 -1.29
CA TRP A 184 -1.90 7.33 -2.36
C TRP A 184 -1.42 8.73 -2.00
N ILE A 185 -0.45 9.22 -2.77
CA ILE A 185 0.02 10.60 -2.69
C ILE A 185 -0.12 11.27 -4.05
N GLU A 186 -0.27 12.59 -4.06
CA GLU A 186 -0.17 13.37 -5.30
C GLU A 186 1.29 13.50 -5.78
N ASN A 187 1.50 14.14 -6.93
CA ASN A 187 2.85 14.39 -7.47
C ASN A 187 3.54 15.58 -6.74
N GLU A 188 4.73 15.97 -7.20
CA GLU A 188 5.48 17.09 -6.61
C GLU A 188 4.77 18.44 -6.75
N ASP A 189 4.06 18.70 -7.86
CA ASP A 189 3.35 19.97 -8.10
C ASP A 189 2.23 20.20 -7.07
N TYR A 190 1.67 19.10 -6.56
CA TYR A 190 0.69 19.09 -5.48
C TYR A 190 1.31 18.67 -4.13
N LEU A 191 2.63 18.86 -3.99
CA LEU A 191 3.38 18.74 -2.75
C LEU A 191 3.27 17.37 -2.07
N TYR A 192 3.12 16.31 -2.87
CA TYR A 192 2.94 14.93 -2.39
C TYR A 192 1.82 14.79 -1.35
N ARG A 193 0.71 15.53 -1.53
CA ARG A 193 -0.43 15.51 -0.63
C ARG A 193 -0.90 14.08 -0.38
N LEU A 194 -1.09 13.75 0.89
CA LEU A 194 -1.48 12.42 1.36
C LEU A 194 -2.98 12.19 1.25
N HIS A 195 -3.37 11.03 0.73
CA HIS A 195 -4.73 10.54 0.71
C HIS A 195 -4.80 9.13 1.29
N MET A 196 -5.77 8.89 2.17
CA MET A 196 -6.05 7.56 2.73
C MET A 196 -7.51 7.43 3.18
N GLY A 197 -8.00 6.20 3.14
CA GLY A 197 -9.32 5.79 3.57
C GLY A 197 -9.34 5.20 4.98
N ASN A 198 -10.18 4.17 5.17
CA ASN A 198 -10.49 3.62 6.47
C ASN A 198 -9.31 2.96 7.17
N TYR A 199 -9.24 3.14 8.49
CA TYR A 199 -8.26 2.52 9.38
C TYR A 199 -8.71 1.14 9.88
N SER A 200 -7.77 0.22 10.03
CA SER A 200 -7.90 -0.99 10.85
C SER A 200 -6.57 -1.35 11.51
N GLY A 201 -6.60 -2.16 12.58
CA GLY A 201 -5.40 -2.62 13.30
C GLY A 201 -5.48 -2.41 14.80
N ASP A 202 -4.36 -2.62 15.48
CA ASP A 202 -4.25 -2.60 16.94
C ASP A 202 -3.23 -1.58 17.49
N ALA A 203 -2.56 -0.82 16.59
CA ALA A 203 -1.62 0.24 16.96
C ALA A 203 -2.26 1.58 17.37
N GLY A 204 -3.59 1.70 17.24
CA GLY A 204 -4.31 2.97 17.33
C GLY A 204 -4.20 3.84 16.07
N ASN A 205 -5.21 4.69 15.84
CA ASN A 205 -5.30 5.54 14.64
C ASN A 205 -4.57 6.88 14.83
N SER A 206 -3.24 6.84 14.86
CA SER A 206 -2.40 8.05 14.98
C SER A 206 -2.08 8.72 13.64
N PHE A 207 -2.21 7.99 12.52
CA PHE A 207 -1.83 8.49 11.19
C PHE A 207 -3.01 9.17 10.47
N GLY A 208 -4.26 8.80 10.78
CA GLY A 208 -5.45 9.32 10.09
C GLY A 208 -5.59 10.85 10.10
N ARG A 209 -5.11 11.53 11.15
CA ARG A 209 -5.12 13.01 11.23
C ARG A 209 -4.25 13.69 10.17
N HIS A 210 -3.34 12.97 9.53
CA HIS A 210 -2.45 13.49 8.49
C HIS A 210 -3.08 13.42 7.10
N ASN A 211 -4.28 12.85 6.96
CA ASN A 211 -4.98 12.78 5.68
C ASN A 211 -5.24 14.18 5.11
N GLY A 212 -5.01 14.37 3.81
CA GLY A 212 -5.16 15.65 3.11
C GLY A 212 -4.03 16.65 3.33
N HIS A 213 -3.04 16.37 4.18
CA HIS A 213 -1.91 17.27 4.40
C HIS A 213 -0.81 17.10 3.35
N ASN A 214 -0.12 18.20 3.05
CA ASN A 214 1.05 18.21 2.18
C ASN A 214 2.27 17.63 2.90
N PHE A 215 3.26 17.19 2.13
CA PHE A 215 4.54 16.77 2.68
C PHE A 215 5.40 18.01 3.05
N SER A 216 6.10 17.96 4.18
CA SER A 216 7.02 19.00 4.65
C SER A 216 8.38 18.39 4.99
N THR A 217 9.46 19.13 4.76
CA THR A 217 10.85 18.76 5.09
C THR A 217 11.57 19.93 5.72
N ILE A 218 12.77 19.72 6.27
CA ILE A 218 13.54 20.74 7.00
C ILE A 218 13.76 22.07 6.25
N ASP A 219 13.69 22.03 4.92
CA ASP A 219 13.96 23.12 3.99
C ASP A 219 12.71 23.58 3.23
N LYS A 220 11.55 22.94 3.46
CA LYS A 220 10.27 23.29 2.82
C LYS A 220 9.11 23.07 3.76
N ASP A 221 8.52 24.18 4.19
CA ASP A 221 7.36 24.20 5.07
C ASP A 221 6.06 24.27 4.26
N HIS A 222 5.26 23.21 4.33
CA HIS A 222 3.92 23.15 3.75
C HIS A 222 2.88 22.65 4.76
N ASP A 223 3.22 22.69 6.07
CA ASP A 223 2.28 22.31 7.11
C ASP A 223 1.33 23.47 7.45
N ALA A 224 0.27 23.17 8.18
CA ALA A 224 -0.76 24.16 8.53
C ALA A 224 -0.50 24.81 9.90
N HIS A 225 0.68 24.61 10.48
CA HIS A 225 1.05 25.13 11.78
C HIS A 225 1.77 26.48 11.65
N GLU A 226 1.76 27.29 12.71
CA GLU A 226 2.49 28.57 12.74
C GLU A 226 4.02 28.39 12.75
N THR A 227 4.48 27.17 13.02
CA THR A 227 5.91 26.83 13.16
C THR A 227 6.25 25.69 12.24
N HIS A 228 7.47 25.69 11.70
CA HIS A 228 7.92 24.64 10.81
C HIS A 228 8.10 23.30 11.53
N CYS A 229 7.12 22.42 11.41
CA CYS A 229 7.06 21.17 12.17
C CYS A 229 8.22 20.21 11.84
N ALA A 230 8.84 20.36 10.67
CA ALA A 230 9.97 19.54 10.24
C ALA A 230 11.33 20.03 10.81
N GLN A 231 11.42 21.24 11.38
CA GLN A 231 12.65 21.80 11.97
C GLN A 231 12.75 21.63 13.50
N THR A 232 11.64 21.28 14.16
CA THR A 232 11.52 21.14 15.62
C THR A 232 11.87 19.76 16.16
#